data_AF-A0A7C7INR6-F1
#
_entry.id   AF-A0A7C7INR6-F1
#
_cell.length_a   1.000
_cell.length_b   1.000
_cell.length_c   1.000
_cell.angle_alpha   90.00
_cell.angle_beta   90.00
_cell.angle_gamma   90.00
#
_symmetry.space_group_name_H-M   'P 1'
#
loop_
_entity.id
_entity.type
_entity.pdbx_description
1 polymer ?
#
loop_
_entity_poly.entity_id
_entity_poly.type
_entity_poly.pdbx_seq_one_letter_code
_entity_poly.pdbx_strand_id
1 'polypeptide(L)'
;MTKDYFPEYGNWTRKQPGALNMDEKQVEEAIRFAKTHENKLSINNMQMFTRTASETREPHDEVLGPVKERGEMTGLIIKDGYIVAEWGDINRIDMTFSVTKTYLSTTVGLAYDKGLISDLNDNVYRYISNPDEHFGNEHNKKITWDHLLRQTSEWQGKEPIY
;
A
#
# COMPACT_ATOMS: atom_id res chain seq x y z
N MET A 1 -16.80 -28.13 7.42
CA MET A 1 -15.88 -26.97 7.42
C MET A 1 -16.59 -25.87 8.17
N THR A 2 -16.08 -25.44 9.33
CA THR A 2 -16.57 -24.22 9.98
C THR A 2 -16.30 -23.08 9.02
N LYS A 3 -17.34 -22.32 8.66
CA LYS A 3 -17.22 -21.15 7.79
C LYS A 3 -16.26 -20.17 8.45
N ASP A 4 -15.15 -19.86 7.81
CA ASP A 4 -14.22 -18.85 8.30
C ASP A 4 -14.99 -17.53 8.49
N TYR A 5 -14.83 -16.92 9.67
CA TYR A 5 -15.50 -15.67 9.97
C TYR A 5 -14.79 -14.53 9.22
N PHE A 6 -15.54 -13.87 8.35
CA PHE A 6 -15.14 -12.63 7.71
C PHE A 6 -16.12 -11.53 8.15
N PRO A 7 -15.63 -10.42 8.74
CA PRO A 7 -16.49 -9.33 9.17
C PRO A 7 -17.14 -8.66 7.95
N GLU A 8 -18.36 -8.16 8.14
CA GLU A 8 -18.98 -7.29 7.14
C GLU A 8 -18.17 -6.00 6.98
N TYR A 9 -18.20 -5.43 5.77
CA TYR A 9 -17.55 -4.15 5.49
C TYR A 9 -18.03 -3.08 6.47
N GLY A 10 -17.08 -2.42 7.15
CA GLY A 10 -17.37 -1.38 8.15
C GLY A 10 -17.86 -1.89 9.52
N ASN A 11 -18.22 -3.17 9.65
CA ASN A 11 -18.84 -3.73 10.86
C ASN A 11 -17.94 -4.79 11.50
N TRP A 12 -16.75 -4.37 11.94
CA TRP A 12 -15.80 -5.27 12.59
C TRP A 12 -16.11 -5.47 14.08
N THR A 13 -16.31 -6.72 14.46
CA THR A 13 -16.53 -7.10 15.86
C THR A 13 -15.21 -7.04 16.65
N ARG A 14 -15.28 -6.50 17.87
CA ARG A 14 -14.15 -6.43 18.82
C ARG A 14 -14.19 -7.61 19.79
N LYS A 15 -13.03 -8.16 20.12
CA LYS A 15 -12.87 -9.19 21.16
C LYS A 15 -11.66 -8.87 22.04
N GLN A 16 -11.72 -9.26 23.30
CA GLN A 16 -10.52 -9.21 24.15
C GLN A 16 -9.49 -10.23 23.64
N PRO A 17 -8.17 -9.95 23.75
CA PRO A 17 -7.13 -10.86 23.30
C PRO A 17 -7.29 -12.28 23.87
N GLY A 18 -7.61 -12.41 25.17
CA GLY A 18 -7.83 -13.70 25.82
C GLY A 18 -8.95 -14.54 25.20
N ALA A 19 -9.98 -13.91 24.60
CA ALA A 19 -11.06 -14.62 23.93
C ALA A 19 -10.65 -15.28 22.60
N LEU A 20 -9.46 -14.95 22.09
CA LEU A 20 -8.85 -15.54 20.89
C LEU A 20 -7.52 -16.24 21.21
N ASN A 21 -7.31 -16.64 22.47
CA ASN A 21 -6.09 -17.29 22.96
C ASN A 21 -4.81 -16.46 22.73
N MET A 22 -4.94 -15.13 22.73
CA MET A 22 -3.79 -14.23 22.70
C MET A 22 -3.43 -13.79 24.11
N ASP A 23 -2.14 -13.65 24.38
CA ASP A 23 -1.63 -13.12 25.66
C ASP A 23 -1.86 -11.60 25.72
N GLU A 24 -2.69 -11.16 26.67
CA GLU A 24 -3.06 -9.75 26.84
C GLU A 24 -1.83 -8.86 27.14
N LYS A 25 -0.86 -9.36 27.92
CA LYS A 25 0.34 -8.59 28.25
C LYS A 25 1.24 -8.41 27.03
N GLN A 26 1.35 -9.42 26.18
CA GLN A 26 2.10 -9.29 24.92
C GLN A 26 1.43 -8.33 23.94
N VAL A 27 0.10 -8.32 23.88
CA VAL A 27 -0.64 -7.33 23.07
C VAL A 27 -0.38 -5.91 23.58
N GLU A 28 -0.47 -5.69 24.91
CA GLU A 28 -0.15 -4.38 25.50
C GLU A 28 1.31 -3.96 25.27
N GLU A 29 2.25 -4.91 25.36
CA GLU A 29 3.66 -4.65 25.10
C GLU A 29 3.92 -4.28 23.64
N ALA A 30 3.27 -4.95 22.68
CA ALA A 30 3.35 -4.61 21.26
C ALA A 30 2.80 -3.19 20.99
N ILE A 31 1.67 -2.83 21.61
CA ILE A 31 1.10 -1.47 21.48
C ILE A 31 2.05 -0.43 22.08
N ARG A 32 2.61 -0.72 23.26
CA ARG A 32 3.59 0.16 23.91
C ARG A 32 4.82 0.34 23.02
N PHE A 33 5.38 -0.76 22.53
CA PHE A 33 6.52 -0.76 21.63
C PHE A 33 6.24 0.11 20.40
N ALA A 34 5.10 -0.09 19.73
CA ALA A 34 4.71 0.72 18.58
C ALA A 34 4.69 2.21 18.92
N LYS A 35 3.97 2.60 19.99
CA LYS A 35 3.85 4.00 20.42
C LYS A 35 5.18 4.64 20.79
N THR A 36 6.09 3.91 21.45
CA THR A 36 7.38 4.45 21.87
C THR A 36 8.41 4.53 20.73
N HIS A 37 8.16 3.85 19.61
CA HIS A 37 9.03 3.83 18.42
C HIS A 37 8.43 4.54 17.21
N GLU A 38 7.40 5.36 17.40
CA GLU A 38 6.86 6.19 16.33
C GLU A 38 7.96 7.10 15.74
N ASN A 39 7.92 7.31 14.43
CA ASN A 39 8.89 8.17 13.76
C ASN A 39 8.78 9.62 14.28
N LYS A 40 9.90 10.36 14.24
CA LYS A 40 9.98 11.73 14.78
C LYS A 40 9.62 12.81 13.75
N LEU A 41 9.12 12.43 12.57
CA LEU A 41 8.78 13.41 11.55
C LEU A 41 7.52 14.16 11.96
N SER A 42 7.43 15.42 11.56
CA SER A 42 6.29 16.27 11.92
C SER A 42 4.98 15.70 11.36
N ILE A 43 3.96 15.69 12.21
CA ILE A 43 2.58 15.39 11.77
C ILE A 43 1.89 16.58 11.10
N ASN A 44 2.45 17.79 11.27
CA ASN A 44 1.91 19.07 10.79
C ASN A 44 2.66 19.61 9.56
N ASN A 45 3.37 18.74 8.83
CA ASN A 45 3.94 19.09 7.52
C ASN A 45 4.04 17.86 6.61
N MET A 46 2.92 17.50 6.00
CA MET A 46 2.79 16.32 5.14
C MET A 46 3.66 16.43 3.88
N GLN A 47 3.85 17.62 3.32
CA GLN A 47 4.74 17.82 2.16
C GLN A 47 6.19 17.46 2.49
N MET A 48 6.71 17.94 3.62
CA MET A 48 8.05 17.59 4.10
C MET A 48 8.14 16.11 4.46
N PHE A 49 7.08 15.56 5.08
CA PHE A 49 7.01 14.14 5.40
C PHE A 49 7.17 13.29 4.14
N THR A 50 6.40 13.54 3.07
CA THR A 50 6.47 12.75 1.83
C THR A 50 7.87 12.74 1.22
N ARG A 51 8.54 13.90 1.18
CA ARG A 51 9.90 14.01 0.67
C ARG A 51 10.90 13.22 1.53
N THR A 52 10.78 13.35 2.85
CA THR A 52 11.73 12.71 3.78
C THR A 52 11.52 11.21 3.89
N ALA A 53 10.27 10.76 3.93
CA ALA A 53 9.91 9.36 4.09
C ALA A 53 10.15 8.52 2.81
N SER A 54 10.16 9.16 1.64
CA SER A 54 10.42 8.45 0.38
C SER A 54 11.92 8.27 0.12
N GLU A 55 12.78 9.12 0.71
CA GLU A 55 14.24 9.18 0.46
C GLU A 55 14.62 9.23 -1.03
N THR A 56 13.65 9.51 -1.92
CA THR A 56 13.82 9.54 -3.35
C THR A 56 14.46 10.84 -3.79
N ARG A 57 15.40 10.76 -4.73
CA ARG A 57 15.96 11.93 -5.45
C ARG A 57 15.51 11.95 -6.91
N GLU A 58 14.35 11.34 -7.17
CA GLU A 58 13.83 11.21 -8.52
C GLU A 58 13.43 12.59 -9.06
N PRO A 59 13.66 12.87 -10.35
CA PRO A 59 13.13 14.08 -10.98
C PRO A 59 11.60 14.18 -10.77
N HIS A 60 11.10 15.38 -10.53
CA HIS A 60 9.66 15.65 -10.36
C HIS A 60 9.01 14.95 -9.15
N ASP A 61 9.72 14.78 -8.04
CA ASP A 61 9.20 14.25 -6.76
C ASP A 61 8.29 15.23 -6.00
N GLU A 62 7.90 16.34 -6.63
CA GLU A 62 7.04 17.35 -6.04
C GLU A 62 5.62 16.82 -5.86
N VAL A 63 5.08 17.03 -4.66
CA VAL A 63 3.68 16.69 -4.38
C VAL A 63 2.77 17.64 -5.16
N LEU A 64 2.08 17.11 -6.16
CA LEU A 64 1.10 17.84 -6.95
C LEU A 64 -0.28 17.78 -6.27
N GLY A 65 -0.83 18.94 -5.92
CA GLY A 65 -2.17 19.06 -5.35
C GLY A 65 -2.22 19.08 -3.81
N PRO A 66 -3.43 19.16 -3.25
CA PRO A 66 -3.62 19.30 -1.80
C PRO A 66 -3.24 18.01 -1.07
N VAL A 67 -2.61 18.17 0.11
CA VAL A 67 -2.38 17.09 1.05
C VAL A 67 -3.09 17.37 2.37
N LYS A 68 -3.49 16.30 3.04
CA LYS A 68 -4.02 16.34 4.39
C LYS A 68 -2.90 16.02 5.37
N GLU A 69 -2.73 16.84 6.40
CA GLU A 69 -1.79 16.58 7.49
C GLU A 69 -2.06 15.23 8.15
N ARG A 70 -1.01 14.47 8.46
CA ARG A 70 -1.14 13.11 9.00
C ARG A 70 -1.71 13.13 10.43
N GLY A 71 -2.34 12.04 10.82
CA GLY A 71 -2.87 11.86 12.17
C GLY A 71 -1.79 11.49 13.19
N GLU A 72 -2.21 11.49 14.45
CA GLU A 72 -1.51 10.78 15.53
C GLU A 72 -1.35 9.29 15.19
N MET A 73 -0.35 8.65 15.79
CA MET A 73 -0.11 7.22 15.57
C MET A 73 -1.37 6.41 15.87
N THR A 74 -1.81 5.68 14.84
CA THR A 74 -3.02 4.87 14.87
C THR A 74 -2.67 3.45 14.45
N GLY A 75 -3.28 2.47 15.08
CA GLY A 75 -3.08 1.08 14.71
C GLY A 75 -4.13 0.16 15.28
N LEU A 76 -4.15 -1.06 14.75
CA LEU A 76 -5.10 -2.10 15.10
C LEU A 76 -4.43 -3.46 14.95
N ILE A 77 -4.82 -4.39 15.80
CA ILE A 77 -4.40 -5.79 15.74
C ILE A 77 -5.63 -6.62 15.43
N ILE A 78 -5.53 -7.45 14.40
CA ILE A 78 -6.60 -8.32 13.93
C ILE A 78 -6.21 -9.77 14.14
N LYS A 79 -7.15 -10.56 14.67
CA LYS A 79 -7.03 -12.01 14.78
C LYS A 79 -8.35 -12.66 14.38
N ASP A 80 -8.27 -13.59 13.43
CA ASP A 80 -9.41 -14.41 12.97
C ASP A 80 -10.66 -13.58 12.62
N GLY A 81 -10.46 -12.44 11.95
CA GLY A 81 -11.54 -11.52 11.54
C GLY A 81 -12.05 -10.56 12.62
N TYR A 82 -11.50 -10.59 13.84
CA TYR A 82 -11.87 -9.68 14.94
C TYR A 82 -10.77 -8.65 15.21
N ILE A 83 -11.17 -7.43 15.59
CA ILE A 83 -10.26 -6.45 16.17
C ILE A 83 -10.01 -6.86 17.62
N VAL A 84 -8.75 -7.09 18.00
CA VAL A 84 -8.37 -7.45 19.38
C VAL A 84 -7.77 -6.30 20.17
N ALA A 85 -7.24 -5.30 19.46
CA ALA A 85 -6.78 -4.06 20.04
C ALA A 85 -6.77 -2.97 18.98
N GLU A 86 -6.95 -1.73 19.40
CA GLU A 86 -6.89 -0.53 18.57
C GLU A 86 -6.35 0.63 19.40
N TRP A 87 -5.65 1.56 18.76
CA TRP A 87 -5.22 2.82 19.37
C TRP A 87 -5.21 3.93 18.32
N GLY A 88 -5.38 5.18 18.77
CA GLY A 88 -5.54 6.32 17.87
C GLY A 88 -6.95 6.38 17.27
N ASP A 89 -7.09 7.07 16.14
CA ASP A 89 -8.36 7.21 15.42
C ASP A 89 -8.36 6.34 14.15
N ILE A 90 -8.78 5.09 14.31
CA ILE A 90 -8.79 4.08 13.22
C ILE A 90 -9.76 4.41 12.07
N ASN A 91 -10.64 5.40 12.25
CA ASN A 91 -11.59 5.82 11.20
C ASN A 91 -11.11 7.07 10.45
N ARG A 92 -10.00 7.67 10.87
CA ARG A 92 -9.42 8.81 10.18
C ARG A 92 -8.89 8.39 8.81
N ILE A 93 -9.27 9.15 7.79
CA ILE A 93 -8.70 9.03 6.45
C ILE A 93 -7.28 9.63 6.47
N ASP A 94 -6.28 8.80 6.17
CA ASP A 94 -4.86 9.14 6.08
C ASP A 94 -4.26 8.76 4.72
N MET A 95 -3.17 9.42 4.36
CA MET A 95 -2.34 9.01 3.24
C MET A 95 -1.65 7.67 3.57
N THR A 96 -1.85 6.66 2.73
CA THR A 96 -1.35 5.30 2.98
C THR A 96 -0.04 4.98 2.25
N PHE A 97 0.50 5.94 1.49
CA PHE A 97 1.75 5.82 0.73
C PHE A 97 1.78 4.54 -0.13
N SER A 98 2.81 3.72 0.02
CA SER A 98 3.03 2.51 -0.77
C SER A 98 2.02 1.39 -0.54
N VAL A 99 1.13 1.47 0.46
CA VAL A 99 -0.04 0.59 0.54
C VAL A 99 -0.88 0.68 -0.75
N THR A 100 -0.84 1.83 -1.44
CA THR A 100 -1.45 2.01 -2.76
C THR A 100 -1.08 0.90 -3.75
N LYS A 101 0.16 0.40 -3.70
CA LYS A 101 0.67 -0.67 -4.59
C LYS A 101 -0.05 -2.00 -4.36
N THR A 102 -0.56 -2.26 -3.16
CA THR A 102 -1.38 -3.45 -2.86
C THR A 102 -2.73 -3.38 -3.58
N TYR A 103 -3.38 -2.22 -3.60
CA TYR A 103 -4.63 -2.03 -4.37
C TYR A 103 -4.38 -2.18 -5.88
N LEU A 104 -3.26 -1.65 -6.38
CA LEU A 104 -2.86 -1.82 -7.79
C LEU A 104 -2.65 -3.29 -8.14
N SER A 105 -1.90 -4.03 -7.31
CA SER A 105 -1.65 -5.46 -7.52
C SER A 105 -2.95 -6.28 -7.47
N THR A 106 -3.86 -5.94 -6.55
CA THR A 106 -5.19 -6.56 -6.47
C THR A 106 -6.02 -6.28 -7.72
N THR A 107 -5.97 -5.05 -8.23
CA THR A 107 -6.68 -4.65 -9.45
C THR A 107 -6.17 -5.43 -10.67
N VAL A 108 -4.84 -5.63 -10.77
CA VAL A 108 -4.24 -6.47 -11.82
C VAL A 108 -4.71 -7.92 -11.69
N GLY A 109 -4.75 -8.48 -10.47
CA GLY A 109 -5.30 -9.82 -10.22
C GLY A 109 -6.76 -9.97 -10.68
N LEU A 110 -7.61 -8.98 -10.41
CA LEU A 110 -9.01 -8.96 -10.88
C LEU A 110 -9.10 -8.85 -12.41
N ALA A 111 -8.22 -8.08 -13.05
CA ALA A 111 -8.18 -7.97 -14.51
C ALA A 111 -7.73 -9.29 -15.17
N TYR A 112 -6.75 -9.97 -14.57
CA TYR A 112 -6.30 -11.30 -14.99
C TYR A 112 -7.41 -12.35 -14.84
N ASP A 113 -8.07 -12.42 -13.69
CA ASP A 113 -9.19 -13.35 -13.44
C ASP A 113 -10.34 -13.16 -14.43
N LYS A 114 -10.55 -11.92 -14.90
CA LYS A 114 -11.54 -11.58 -15.94
C LYS A 114 -11.05 -11.77 -17.37
N GLY A 115 -9.81 -12.24 -17.58
CA GLY A 115 -9.21 -12.42 -18.90
C GLY A 115 -8.87 -11.12 -19.65
N LEU A 116 -8.94 -9.97 -18.99
CA LEU A 116 -8.52 -8.67 -19.57
C LEU A 116 -7.00 -8.59 -19.69
N ILE A 117 -6.28 -9.29 -18.81
CA ILE A 117 -4.86 -9.64 -18.97
C ILE A 117 -4.84 -11.14 -19.23
N SER A 118 -4.36 -11.55 -20.41
CA SER A 118 -4.42 -12.94 -20.84
C SER A 118 -3.33 -13.80 -20.21
N ASP A 119 -2.11 -13.29 -20.09
CA ASP A 119 -0.97 -13.94 -19.44
C ASP A 119 -0.12 -12.89 -18.71
N LEU A 120 0.37 -13.22 -17.51
CA LEU A 120 1.28 -12.33 -16.77
C LEU A 120 2.66 -12.22 -17.43
N ASN A 121 3.01 -13.16 -18.30
CA ASN A 121 4.22 -13.12 -19.11
C ASN A 121 4.05 -12.31 -20.40
N ASP A 122 2.84 -11.80 -20.69
CA ASP A 122 2.68 -10.91 -21.83
C ASP A 122 3.36 -9.56 -21.60
N ASN A 123 3.90 -9.00 -22.68
CA ASN A 123 4.44 -7.65 -22.67
C ASN A 123 3.32 -6.62 -22.43
N VAL A 124 3.56 -5.72 -21.48
CA VAL A 124 2.57 -4.73 -21.00
C VAL A 124 2.12 -3.78 -22.10
N TYR A 125 3.01 -3.43 -23.04
CA TYR A 125 2.70 -2.50 -24.13
C TYR A 125 1.50 -2.93 -24.98
N ARG A 126 1.16 -4.24 -24.99
CA ARG A 126 0.01 -4.78 -25.74
C ARG A 126 -1.34 -4.38 -25.15
N TYR A 127 -1.36 -3.90 -23.90
CA TYR A 127 -2.56 -3.65 -23.11
C TYR A 127 -2.87 -2.16 -22.91
N ILE A 128 -2.08 -1.26 -23.49
CA ILE A 128 -2.18 0.19 -23.28
C ILE A 128 -2.44 0.93 -24.59
N SER A 129 -3.18 2.04 -24.53
CA SER A 129 -3.59 2.79 -25.73
C SER A 129 -2.46 3.56 -26.41
N ASN A 130 -1.44 3.99 -25.65
CA ASN A 130 -0.30 4.79 -26.14
C ASN A 130 1.05 4.12 -25.79
N PRO A 131 1.34 2.92 -26.34
CA PRO A 131 2.53 2.17 -25.95
C PRO A 131 3.84 2.89 -26.25
N ASP A 132 3.89 3.67 -27.33
CA ASP A 132 5.11 4.38 -27.74
C ASP A 132 5.54 5.46 -26.72
N GLU A 133 4.60 5.97 -25.92
CA GLU A 133 4.88 7.01 -24.94
C GLU A 133 5.66 6.47 -23.72
N HIS A 134 5.27 5.29 -23.22
CA HIS A 134 5.75 4.75 -21.95
C HIS A 134 6.53 3.43 -22.09
N PHE A 135 6.27 2.66 -23.14
CA PHE A 135 6.88 1.35 -23.41
C PHE A 135 7.46 1.26 -24.84
N GLY A 136 7.75 2.40 -25.49
CA GLY A 136 8.22 2.43 -26.88
C GLY A 136 9.72 2.16 -27.07
N ASN A 137 10.54 2.32 -26.04
CA ASN A 137 11.98 2.11 -26.13
C ASN A 137 12.35 0.61 -26.11
N GLU A 138 13.56 0.28 -26.58
CA GLU A 138 14.04 -1.12 -26.72
C GLU A 138 14.03 -1.92 -25.42
N HIS A 139 14.20 -1.26 -24.27
CA HIS A 139 14.16 -1.89 -22.95
C HIS A 139 12.72 -2.15 -22.50
N ASN A 140 11.92 -1.09 -22.39
CA ASN A 140 10.56 -1.14 -21.87
C ASN A 140 9.64 -2.03 -22.72
N LYS A 141 9.87 -2.15 -24.04
CA LYS A 141 9.10 -3.08 -24.91
C LYS A 141 9.12 -4.53 -24.44
N LYS A 142 10.13 -4.95 -23.66
CA LYS A 142 10.31 -6.31 -23.14
C LYS A 142 9.70 -6.52 -21.76
N ILE A 143 9.12 -5.48 -21.16
CA ILE A 143 8.57 -5.54 -19.81
C ILE A 143 7.24 -6.29 -19.84
N THR A 144 7.15 -7.33 -19.02
CA THR A 144 5.95 -8.14 -18.80
C THR A 144 5.20 -7.66 -17.55
N TRP A 145 3.95 -8.12 -17.38
CA TRP A 145 3.22 -7.88 -16.14
C TRP A 145 3.93 -8.49 -14.93
N ASP A 146 4.54 -9.68 -15.07
CA ASP A 146 5.34 -10.32 -14.02
C ASP A 146 6.50 -9.43 -13.55
N HIS A 147 7.22 -8.81 -14.49
CA HIS A 147 8.29 -7.86 -14.16
C HIS A 147 7.79 -6.66 -13.34
N LEU A 148 6.64 -6.09 -13.69
CA LEU A 148 6.06 -4.97 -12.92
C LEU A 148 5.58 -5.40 -11.54
N LEU A 149 4.88 -6.54 -11.44
CA LEU A 149 4.32 -7.05 -10.18
C LEU A 149 5.40 -7.48 -9.19
N ARG A 150 6.58 -7.92 -9.68
CA ARG A 150 7.73 -8.31 -8.86
C ARG A 150 8.78 -7.21 -8.69
N GLN A 151 8.56 -6.03 -9.26
CA GLN A 151 9.50 -4.90 -9.22
C GLN A 151 10.88 -5.24 -9.80
N THR A 152 10.93 -5.99 -10.90
CA THR A 152 12.17 -6.38 -11.59
C THR A 152 12.24 -5.87 -13.03
N SER A 153 11.44 -4.85 -13.36
CA SER A 153 11.31 -4.35 -14.74
C SER A 153 12.43 -3.40 -15.17
N GLU A 154 13.08 -2.74 -14.21
CA GLU A 154 13.97 -1.61 -14.45
C GLU A 154 13.34 -0.60 -15.44
N TRP A 155 12.03 -0.37 -15.33
CA TRP A 155 11.32 0.52 -16.25
C TRP A 155 11.98 1.91 -16.28
N GLN A 156 12.20 2.44 -17.47
CA GLN A 156 12.86 3.73 -17.67
C GLN A 156 11.87 4.78 -18.14
N GLY A 157 11.82 5.91 -17.43
CA GLY A 157 11.15 7.12 -17.90
C GLY A 157 11.93 7.77 -19.05
N LYS A 158 11.30 8.73 -19.74
CA LYS A 158 12.05 9.62 -20.63
C LYS A 158 12.76 10.65 -19.75
N GLU A 159 14.08 10.80 -19.93
CA GLU A 159 14.77 11.95 -19.36
C GLU A 159 14.24 13.25 -19.99
N PRO A 160 14.12 14.34 -19.22
CA PRO A 160 13.75 15.63 -19.79
C PRO A 160 14.77 16.05 -20.85
N ILE A 161 14.27 16.46 -22.02
CA ILE A 161 15.04 17.29 -22.93
C ILE A 161 15.06 18.68 -22.28
N TYR A 162 16.17 19.03 -21.64
CA TYR A 162 16.43 20.39 -21.15
C TYR A 162 16.70 21.36 -22.30
#